data_AF-A0A8X6JHM8-F1
#
_entry.id   AF-A0A8X6JHM8-F1
#
_cell.length_a   1.000
_cell.length_b   1.000
_cell.length_c   1.000
_cell.angle_alpha   90.00
_cell.angle_beta   90.00
_cell.angle_gamma   90.00
#
_symmetry.space_group_name_H-M   'P 1'
#
loop_
_entity.id
_entity.type
_entity.pdbx_description
1 polymer ?
#
loop_
_entity_poly.entity_id
_entity_poly.type
_entity_poly.pdbx_seq_one_letter_code
_entity_poly.pdbx_strand_id
1 'polypeptide(L)'
;MADGVMTVAASISSIHVIDAENQDMKTMLTEVSSCLSRLETRERSSSCGPAGRFHCRSPSRESGAHKHYWYHRRFNERSTKCRKPCSFQTEN
;
A
#
# COMPACT_ATOMS: atom_id res chain seq x y z
N MET A 1 -43.07 -44.84 23.80
CA MET A 1 -42.46 -43.63 24.41
C MET A 1 -41.01 -43.39 24.00
N ALA A 2 -40.27 -44.38 23.48
CA ALA A 2 -38.87 -44.21 23.06
C ALA A 2 -38.69 -43.38 21.76
N ASP A 3 -39.61 -43.49 20.80
CA ASP A 3 -39.50 -42.77 19.51
C ASP A 3 -39.52 -41.24 19.66
N GLY A 4 -40.31 -40.70 20.58
CA GLY A 4 -40.36 -39.25 20.82
C GLY A 4 -39.08 -38.67 21.40
N VAL A 5 -38.27 -39.48 22.10
CA VAL A 5 -36.99 -39.03 22.67
C VAL A 5 -35.91 -38.99 21.60
N MET A 6 -35.89 -39.98 20.69
CA MET A 6 -34.97 -39.99 19.55
C MET A 6 -35.19 -38.81 18.60
N THR A 7 -36.44 -38.47 18.29
CA THR A 7 -36.74 -37.35 17.39
C THR A 7 -36.33 -36.00 17.98
N VAL A 8 -36.51 -35.82 19.29
CA VAL A 8 -36.06 -34.62 20.00
C VAL A 8 -34.53 -34.55 20.03
N ALA A 9 -33.84 -35.65 20.30
CA ALA A 9 -32.37 -35.70 20.27
C ALA A 9 -31.78 -35.37 18.88
N ALA A 10 -32.42 -35.88 17.81
CA ALA A 10 -32.05 -35.54 16.44
C ALA A 10 -32.27 -34.05 16.14
N SER A 11 -33.39 -33.49 16.61
CA SER A 11 -33.71 -32.07 16.43
C SER A 11 -32.70 -31.16 17.15
N ILE A 12 -32.31 -31.50 18.37
CA ILE A 12 -31.28 -30.78 19.15
C ILE A 12 -29.93 -30.82 18.43
N SER A 13 -29.56 -31.99 17.90
CA SER A 13 -28.31 -32.14 17.13
C SER A 13 -28.32 -31.25 15.87
N SER A 14 -29.44 -31.21 15.14
CA SER A 14 -29.59 -30.32 13.97
C SER A 14 -29.51 -28.85 14.35
N ILE A 15 -30.11 -28.45 15.48
CA ILE A 15 -30.02 -27.07 15.99
C ILE A 15 -28.57 -26.70 16.29
N HIS A 16 -27.81 -27.58 16.93
CA HIS A 16 -26.40 -27.33 17.22
C HIS A 16 -25.53 -27.17 15.96
N VAL A 17 -25.81 -27.95 14.91
CA VAL A 17 -25.12 -27.82 13.61
C VAL A 17 -25.43 -26.46 12.99
N ILE A 18 -26.71 -26.07 12.96
CA ILE A 18 -27.14 -24.76 12.43
C ILE A 18 -26.53 -23.61 13.24
N ASP A 19 -26.44 -23.74 14.57
CA ASP A 19 -25.80 -22.74 15.42
C ASP A 19 -24.30 -22.63 15.12
N ALA A 20 -23.61 -23.75 14.90
CA ALA A 20 -22.20 -23.75 14.53
C ALA A 20 -21.96 -23.06 13.18
N GLU A 21 -22.77 -23.37 12.16
CA GLU A 21 -22.72 -22.72 10.85
C GLU A 21 -23.02 -21.22 10.95
N ASN A 22 -24.00 -20.82 11.78
CA ASN A 22 -24.30 -19.42 12.03
C ASN A 22 -23.15 -18.67 12.72
N GLN A 23 -22.42 -19.33 13.62
CA GLN A 23 -21.23 -18.73 14.23
C GLN A 23 -20.12 -18.55 13.20
N ASP A 24 -19.88 -19.54 12.35
CA ASP A 24 -18.90 -19.45 11.26
C ASP A 24 -19.26 -18.36 10.24
N MET A 25 -20.54 -18.21 9.90
CA MET A 25 -21.00 -17.09 9.07
C MET A 25 -20.75 -15.73 9.74
N LYS A 26 -20.97 -15.62 11.06
CA LYS A 26 -20.71 -14.38 11.80
C LYS A 26 -19.21 -14.05 11.83
N THR A 27 -18.35 -15.04 12.05
CA THR A 27 -16.89 -14.82 12.03
C THR A 27 -16.44 -14.33 10.66
N MET A 28 -16.87 -15.00 9.57
CA MET A 28 -16.58 -14.56 8.21
C MET A 28 -17.05 -13.13 7.93
N LEU A 29 -18.26 -12.76 8.37
CA LEU A 29 -18.78 -11.40 8.22
C LEU A 29 -17.92 -10.36 8.95
N THR A 30 -17.45 -10.68 10.16
CA THR A 30 -16.56 -9.78 10.91
C THR A 30 -15.19 -9.63 10.25
N GLU A 31 -14.64 -10.71 9.68
CA GLU A 31 -13.37 -10.68 8.94
C GLU A 31 -13.48 -9.84 7.67
N VAL A 32 -14.52 -10.06 6.87
CA VAL A 32 -14.80 -9.27 5.66
C VAL A 32 -14.95 -7.80 6.02
N SER A 33 -15.72 -7.48 7.06
CA SER A 33 -15.91 -6.10 7.53
C SER A 33 -14.59 -5.46 7.94
N SER A 34 -13.73 -6.20 8.66
CA SER A 34 -12.39 -5.75 9.05
C SER A 34 -11.48 -5.49 7.84
N CYS A 35 -11.49 -6.39 6.86
CA CYS A 35 -10.78 -6.21 5.60
C CYS A 35 -11.24 -4.97 4.84
N LEU A 36 -12.55 -4.73 4.75
CA LEU A 36 -13.11 -3.55 4.11
C LEU A 36 -12.68 -2.26 4.83
N SER A 37 -12.78 -2.20 6.16
CA SER A 37 -12.30 -1.03 6.92
C SER A 37 -10.80 -0.75 6.72
N ARG A 38 -9.98 -1.80 6.61
CA ARG A 38 -8.55 -1.66 6.29
C ARG A 38 -8.30 -1.15 4.88
N LEU A 39 -9.13 -1.54 3.91
CA LEU A 39 -9.04 -1.04 2.54
C LEU A 39 -9.50 0.43 2.45
N GLU A 40 -10.60 0.79 3.10
CA GLU A 40 -11.10 2.18 3.15
C GLU A 40 -10.06 3.13 3.76
N THR A 41 -9.39 2.72 4.85
CA THR A 41 -8.32 3.52 5.46
C THR A 41 -7.09 3.63 4.56
N ARG A 42 -6.76 2.58 3.80
CA ARG A 42 -5.66 2.60 2.82
C ARG A 42 -5.97 3.51 1.63
N GLU A 43 -7.20 3.49 1.12
CA GLU A 43 -7.62 4.39 0.04
C GLU A 43 -7.56 5.85 0.49
N ARG A 44 -8.04 6.16 1.70
CA ARG A 44 -7.90 7.51 2.31
C ARG A 44 -6.46 7.94 2.53
N SER A 45 -5.55 7.00 2.79
CA SER A 45 -4.12 7.28 2.92
C SER A 45 -3.43 7.45 1.56
N SER A 46 -3.99 6.87 0.49
CA SER A 46 -3.47 6.97 -0.88
C SER A 46 -3.97 8.19 -1.64
N SER A 47 -5.11 8.78 -1.22
CA SER A 47 -5.61 10.07 -1.73
C SER A 47 -4.84 11.26 -1.16
N CYS A 48 -4.09 11.06 -0.07
CA CYS A 48 -2.84 11.78 0.16
C CYS A 48 -1.80 11.26 -0.84
N GLY A 49 -1.98 11.61 -2.12
CA GLY A 49 -0.96 11.44 -3.16
C GLY A 49 0.38 11.89 -2.60
N PRO A 50 1.49 11.23 -2.97
CA PRO A 50 2.74 11.20 -2.20
C PRO A 50 2.99 12.59 -1.66
N ALA A 51 2.68 12.79 -0.38
CA ALA A 51 2.90 14.05 0.30
C ALA A 51 4.34 14.34 -0.02
N GLY A 52 4.54 15.35 -0.87
CA GLY A 52 5.78 15.55 -1.56
C GLY A 52 6.85 15.40 -0.51
N ARG A 53 7.79 14.49 -0.76
CA ARG A 53 9.10 14.61 -0.12
C ARG A 53 9.63 15.94 -0.66
N PHE A 54 9.12 17.04 -0.10
CA PHE A 54 9.73 18.34 -0.10
C PHE A 54 10.96 18.12 0.73
N HIS A 55 11.94 17.48 0.10
CA HIS A 55 13.31 17.72 0.39
C HIS A 55 13.46 19.22 0.12
N CYS A 56 13.17 20.02 1.14
CA CYS A 56 13.63 21.38 1.25
C CYS A 56 15.15 21.27 1.27
N ARG A 57 15.75 21.10 0.10
CA ARG A 57 17.12 21.49 -0.12
C ARG A 57 17.06 23.00 -0.01
N SER A 58 17.32 23.50 1.19
CA SER A 58 17.72 24.88 1.41
C SER A 58 18.64 25.25 0.24
N PRO A 59 18.39 26.36 -0.47
CA PRO A 59 19.37 26.87 -1.41
C PRO A 59 20.51 27.43 -0.57
N SER A 60 21.32 26.53 0.01
CA SER A 60 22.65 26.90 0.46
C SER A 60 23.35 27.39 -0.77
N ARG A 61 23.72 28.67 -0.71
CA ARG A 61 24.32 29.44 -1.78
C ARG A 61 25.62 28.78 -2.19
N GLU A 62 25.58 27.91 -3.19
CA GLU A 62 26.80 27.49 -3.88
C GLU A 62 26.92 28.29 -5.18
N SER A 63 27.24 29.57 -4.98
CA SER A 63 27.81 30.45 -5.99
C SER A 63 29.21 29.92 -6.33
N GLY A 64 29.30 28.98 -7.27
CA GLY A 64 30.60 28.52 -7.78
C GLY A 64 30.65 27.08 -8.30
N ALA A 65 29.70 26.22 -7.94
CA ALA A 65 29.70 24.85 -8.45
C ALA A 65 28.86 24.77 -9.72
N HIS A 66 29.53 24.72 -10.87
CA HIS A 66 28.90 24.40 -12.15
C HIS A 66 28.06 23.12 -12.00
N LYS A 67 26.74 23.27 -11.99
CA LYS A 67 25.80 22.16 -11.81
C LYS A 67 25.94 21.19 -12.97
N HIS A 68 26.68 20.11 -12.76
CA HIS A 68 26.64 18.96 -13.65
C HIS A 68 25.21 18.47 -13.71
N TYR A 69 24.62 18.46 -14.91
CA TYR A 69 23.31 17.90 -15.10
C TYR A 69 23.28 16.42 -14.72
N TRP A 70 22.14 15.94 -14.23
CA TRP A 70 21.95 14.57 -13.74
C TRP A 70 22.45 13.49 -14.72
N TYR A 71 22.29 13.72 -16.03
CA TYR A 71 22.74 12.79 -17.06
C TYR A 71 24.27 12.63 -17.12
N HIS A 72 25.05 13.68 -16.84
CA HIS A 72 26.51 13.56 -16.77
C HIS A 72 26.95 12.68 -15.60
N ARG A 73 26.30 12.82 -14.43
CA ARG A 73 26.59 11.99 -13.26
C ARG A 73 26.23 10.51 -13.50
N ARG A 74 25.20 10.25 -14.30
CA ARG A 74 24.70 8.89 -14.52
C ARG A 74 25.42 8.14 -15.64
N PHE A 75 25.75 8.83 -16.73
CA PHE A 75 26.25 8.18 -17.95
C PHE A 75 27.70 8.54 -18.26
N ASN A 76 28.29 9.51 -17.54
CA ASN A 76 29.61 10.07 -17.80
C ASN A 76 29.82 10.48 -19.27
N GLU A 77 28.72 10.89 -19.93
CA GLU A 77 28.70 11.27 -21.34
C GLU A 77 28.01 12.63 -21.50
N ARG A 78 28.35 13.34 -22.58
CA ARG A 78 27.74 14.63 -22.92
C ARG A 78 26.39 14.42 -23.60
N SER A 79 25.30 14.70 -22.89
CA SER A 79 23.96 14.63 -23.48
C SER A 79 23.70 15.75 -24.50
N THR A 80 23.00 15.42 -25.59
CA THR A 80 22.47 16.38 -26.57
C THR A 80 21.50 17.41 -25.96
N LYS A 81 20.92 17.10 -24.79
CA LYS A 81 20.04 18.00 -24.03
C LYS A 81 20.82 19.01 -23.16
N CYS A 82 22.15 18.96 -23.18
CA CYS A 82 23.00 19.90 -22.44
C CYS A 82 23.07 21.28 -23.09
N ARG A 83 22.69 22.31 -22.33
CA ARG A 83 22.82 23.72 -22.73
C ARG A 83 23.90 24.41 -21.90
N LYS A 84 24.56 25.43 -22.46
CA LYS A 84 25.58 26.21 -21.75
C LYS A 84 24.90 27.11 -20.70
N PRO A 85 25.53 27.39 -19.54
CA PRO A 85 26.89 27.00 -19.14
C PRO A 85 26.95 25.64 -18.40
N CYS A 86 27.67 24.67 -18.97
CA CYS A 86 27.95 23.38 -18.34
C CYS A 86 29.46 23.13 -18.31
N SER A 87 29.99 22.67 -17.17
CA SER A 87 31.41 22.37 -16.93
C SER A 87 31.80 20.93 -17.24
N PHE A 88 30.92 20.12 -17.83
CA PHE A 88 31.22 18.73 -18.11
C PHE A 88 32.38 18.63 -19.13
N GLN A 89 33.53 18.14 -18.67
CA GLN A 89 34.68 17.81 -19.50
C GLN A 89 34.62 16.31 -19.77
N THR A 90 34.56 15.94 -21.05
CA THR A 90 34.75 14.55 -21.46
C THR A 90 36.25 14.30 -21.42
N GLU A 91 36.72 13.48 -20.47
CA GLU A 91 38.11 13.01 -20.48
C GLU A 91 38.35 12.23 -21.78
N ASN A 92 39.42 12.58 -22.49
CA ASN A 92 39.85 11.95 -23.73
C ASN A 92 40.96 10.96 -23.45
#